data_AF-A9GI72-F1
#
_entry.id   AF-A9GI72-F1
#
_cell.length_a   1.000
_cell.length_b   1.000
_cell.length_c   1.000
_cell.angle_alpha   90.00
_cell.angle_beta   90.00
_cell.angle_gamma   90.00
#
_symmetry.space_group_name_H-M   'P 1'
#
loop_
_entity.id
_entity.type
_entity.pdbx_description
1 polymer ?
#
loop_
_entity_poly.entity_id
_entity_poly.type
_entity_poly.pdbx_seq_one_letter_code
_entity_poly.pdbx_strand_id
1 'polypeptide(L)'
;MLARYQIVRGHRREDDPLPEGKRYDTRKHTHHVLRTTPEIVEEFLSDPSQAGFKRFRAAYYAVLDRRFAEQREHFDALAREARQGDVFLGCNCPTARQPDVRHCHTWLALEYLARKYPDLNVRFDAR
;
A
#
# COMPACT_ATOMS: atom_id res chain seq x y z
N MET A 1 -7.17 -11.96 -6.18
CA MET A 1 -6.56 -11.75 -4.84
C MET A 1 -5.93 -10.36 -4.77
N LEU A 2 -5.82 -9.76 -3.58
CA LEU A 2 -5.09 -8.50 -3.37
C LEU A 2 -3.80 -8.73 -2.56
N ALA A 3 -2.68 -8.25 -3.08
CA ALA A 3 -1.38 -8.33 -2.40
C ALA A 3 -0.53 -7.07 -2.65
N ARG A 4 0.68 -7.02 -2.09
CA ARG A 4 1.68 -6.00 -2.42
C ARG A 4 2.76 -6.55 -3.35
N TYR A 5 3.49 -5.64 -4.00
CA TYR A 5 4.75 -5.94 -4.66
C TYR A 5 5.73 -4.77 -4.48
N GLN A 6 7.03 -5.05 -4.58
CA GLN A 6 8.05 -4.00 -4.57
C GLN A 6 8.28 -3.39 -5.96
N ILE A 7 8.16 -2.07 -6.07
CA ILE A 7 8.64 -1.35 -7.25
C ILE A 7 10.16 -1.19 -7.13
N VAL A 8 10.90 -1.94 -7.95
CA VAL A 8 12.36 -1.82 -8.07
C VAL A 8 12.70 -0.68 -9.03
N ARG A 9 13.67 0.17 -8.65
CA ARG A 9 14.23 1.17 -9.56
C ARG A 9 15.38 0.56 -10.34
N GLY A 10 15.43 0.79 -11.65
CA GLY A 10 16.46 0.22 -12.51
C GLY A 10 16.13 -1.22 -12.91
N HIS A 11 17.13 -2.09 -12.87
CA HIS A 11 17.00 -3.49 -13.29
C HIS A 11 16.44 -4.36 -12.17
N ARG A 12 15.32 -5.03 -12.44
CA ARG A 12 14.74 -6.07 -11.58
C ARG A 12 15.45 -7.39 -11.89
N ARG A 13 15.84 -8.13 -10.85
CA ARG A 13 16.55 -9.40 -11.02
C ARG A 13 15.63 -10.43 -11.68
N GLU A 14 16.19 -11.33 -12.48
CA GLU A 14 15.44 -12.37 -13.18
C GLU A 14 14.74 -13.35 -12.21
N ASP A 15 15.30 -13.56 -11.02
CA ASP A 15 14.73 -14.39 -9.96
C ASP A 15 13.64 -13.70 -9.11
N ASP A 16 13.34 -12.42 -9.41
CA ASP A 16 12.22 -11.67 -8.85
C ASP A 16 11.34 -11.12 -10.00
N PRO A 17 10.62 -11.98 -10.75
CA PRO A 17 9.77 -11.53 -11.83
C PRO A 17 8.60 -10.70 -11.30
N LEU A 18 8.10 -9.78 -12.13
CA LEU A 18 6.89 -9.03 -11.79
C LEU A 18 5.71 -10.00 -11.64
N PRO A 19 4.82 -9.76 -10.66
CA PRO A 19 3.66 -10.61 -10.51
C PRO A 19 2.72 -10.48 -11.71
N GLU A 20 2.17 -11.61 -12.15
CA GLU A 20 1.12 -11.65 -13.15
C GLU A 20 -0.19 -11.10 -12.57
N GLY A 21 -0.79 -10.12 -13.25
CA GLY A 21 -2.03 -9.48 -12.82
C GLY A 21 -1.99 -7.95 -12.92
N LYS A 22 -3.02 -7.30 -12.39
CA LYS A 22 -3.14 -5.84 -12.42
C LYS A 22 -2.26 -5.23 -11.35
N ARG A 23 -1.48 -4.22 -11.71
CA ARG A 23 -0.51 -3.57 -10.81
C ARG A 23 -0.87 -2.11 -10.68
N TYR A 24 -0.99 -1.66 -9.43
CA TYR A 24 -1.26 -0.26 -9.10
C TYR A 24 -0.08 0.35 -8.37
N ASP A 25 0.42 1.45 -8.89
CA ASP A 25 1.32 2.31 -8.15
C ASP A 25 0.52 3.16 -7.16
N THR A 26 0.91 3.12 -5.89
CA THR A 26 0.22 3.83 -4.80
C THR A 26 1.15 4.82 -4.09
N ARG A 27 2.24 5.25 -4.73
CA ARG A 27 3.18 6.23 -4.15
C ARG A 27 2.53 7.60 -3.99
N LYS A 28 3.11 8.44 -3.12
CA LYS A 28 2.60 9.78 -2.76
C LYS A 28 2.30 10.72 -3.95
N HIS A 29 2.96 10.52 -5.09
CA HIS A 29 2.80 11.34 -6.30
C HIS A 29 1.76 10.80 -7.29
N THR A 30 1.15 9.63 -7.00
CA THR A 30 0.11 9.05 -7.86
C THR A 30 -1.26 9.68 -7.56
N HIS A 31 -2.27 9.37 -8.37
CA HIS A 31 -3.66 9.76 -8.09
C HIS A 31 -4.48 8.65 -7.42
N HIS A 32 -3.87 7.54 -7.02
CA HIS A 32 -4.58 6.38 -6.48
C HIS A 32 -5.26 6.65 -5.12
N VAL A 33 -6.40 6.02 -4.85
CA VAL A 33 -7.18 6.26 -3.61
C VAL A 33 -6.43 5.81 -2.35
N LEU A 34 -5.56 4.81 -2.47
CA LEU A 34 -4.70 4.30 -1.40
C LEU A 34 -3.37 5.05 -1.22
N ARG A 35 -3.10 6.12 -1.99
CA ARG A 35 -1.81 6.80 -1.90
C ARG A 35 -1.56 7.41 -0.51
N THR A 36 -0.31 7.47 -0.07
CA THR A 36 0.03 8.36 1.05
C THR A 36 -0.07 9.84 0.63
N THR A 37 -0.04 10.76 1.59
CA THR A 37 0.19 12.18 1.28
C THR A 37 1.68 12.51 1.46
N PRO A 38 2.22 13.53 0.78
CA PRO A 38 3.61 13.94 0.96
C PRO A 38 3.96 14.25 2.43
N GLU A 39 3.04 14.90 3.14
CA GLU A 39 3.24 15.41 4.50
C GLU A 39 3.46 14.26 5.48
N ILE A 40 2.61 13.22 5.44
CA ILE A 40 2.75 12.07 6.37
C ILE A 40 4.01 11.24 6.07
N VAL A 41 4.45 11.20 4.80
CA VAL A 41 5.69 10.51 4.42
C VAL A 41 6.89 11.28 4.93
N GLU A 42 6.90 12.61 4.79
CA GLU A 42 7.99 13.46 5.25
C GLU A 42 8.11 13.46 6.77
N GLU A 43 6.98 13.49 7.49
CA GLU A 43 6.97 13.33 8.95
C GLU A 43 7.54 11.97 9.38
N PHE A 44 7.17 10.87 8.72
CA PHE A 44 7.72 9.57 9.08
C PHE A 44 9.21 9.46 8.77
N LEU A 45 9.64 10.02 7.63
CA LEU A 45 11.03 9.95 7.21
C LEU A 45 11.96 10.81 8.08
N SER A 46 11.45 11.80 8.81
CA SER A 46 12.23 12.59 9.79
C SER A 46 12.46 11.85 11.11
N ASP A 47 11.62 10.87 11.44
CA ASP A 47 11.74 9.99 12.61
C ASP A 47 11.34 8.54 12.22
N PRO A 48 12.21 7.76 11.56
CA PRO A 48 11.89 6.39 11.14
C PRO A 48 11.98 5.38 12.29
N SER A 49 11.69 5.81 13.52
CA SER A 49 11.59 4.95 14.70
C SER A 49 10.22 4.26 14.79
N GLN A 50 10.07 3.35 15.75
CA GLN A 50 8.78 2.75 16.09
C GLN A 50 7.74 3.80 16.51
N ALA A 51 8.17 4.86 17.20
CA ALA A 51 7.28 5.96 17.60
C ALA A 51 6.79 6.75 16.39
N GLY A 52 7.70 7.08 15.46
CA GLY A 52 7.34 7.72 14.20
C GLY A 52 6.44 6.85 13.33
N PHE A 53 6.69 5.53 13.27
CA PHE A 53 5.81 4.61 12.55
C PHE A 53 4.39 4.56 13.15
N LYS A 54 4.27 4.58 14.49
CA LYS A 54 2.95 4.63 15.15
C LYS A 54 2.16 5.87 14.74
N ARG A 55 2.81 7.04 14.67
CA ARG A 55 2.19 8.29 14.19
C ARG A 55 1.82 8.19 12.71
N PHE A 56 2.73 7.70 11.88
CA PHE A 56 2.50 7.47 10.45
C PHE A 56 1.28 6.57 10.19
N ARG A 57 1.18 5.44 10.90
CA ARG A 57 0.05 4.50 10.78
C ARG A 57 -1.28 5.18 11.09
N ALA A 58 -1.34 5.92 12.19
CA ALA A 58 -2.55 6.64 12.59
C ALA A 58 -2.94 7.70 11.55
N ALA A 59 -1.98 8.51 11.10
CA ALA A 59 -2.20 9.54 10.09
C ALA A 59 -2.64 8.95 8.74
N TYR A 60 -2.00 7.85 8.32
CA TYR A 60 -2.35 7.18 7.07
C TYR A 60 -3.77 6.59 7.11
N TYR A 61 -4.17 5.95 8.21
CA TYR A 61 -5.55 5.47 8.35
C TYR A 61 -6.57 6.60 8.39
N ALA A 62 -6.26 7.73 9.03
CA ALA A 62 -7.15 8.89 8.98
C ALA A 62 -7.34 9.40 7.54
N VAL A 63 -6.29 9.42 6.72
CA VAL A 63 -6.38 9.73 5.29
C VAL A 63 -7.26 8.73 4.56
N LEU A 64 -7.09 7.42 4.81
CA LEU A 64 -7.90 6.39 4.16
C LEU A 64 -9.37 6.45 4.60
N ASP A 65 -9.66 6.66 5.88
CA ASP A 65 -11.04 6.77 6.38
C ASP A 65 -11.76 7.98 5.78
N ARG A 66 -11.10 9.14 5.69
CA ARG A 66 -11.68 10.30 4.98
C ARG A 66 -11.97 9.97 3.52
N ARG A 67 -11.00 9.42 2.80
CA ARG A 67 -11.20 9.07 1.38
C ARG A 67 -12.26 7.98 1.22
N PHE A 68 -12.34 7.02 2.12
CA PHE A 68 -13.35 5.97 2.05
C PHE A 68 -14.76 6.54 2.21
N ALA A 69 -14.92 7.56 3.06
CA ALA A 69 -16.20 8.26 3.21
C ALA A 69 -16.58 9.09 1.97
N GLU A 70 -15.60 9.73 1.33
CA GLU A 70 -15.81 10.64 0.18
C GLU A 70 -15.84 9.94 -1.18
N GLN A 71 -15.12 8.82 -1.33
CA GLN A 71 -14.75 8.18 -2.60
C GLN A 71 -14.92 6.66 -2.53
N ARG A 72 -15.96 6.20 -1.82
CA ARG A 72 -16.19 4.78 -1.54
C ARG A 72 -16.19 3.91 -2.80
N GLU A 73 -16.74 4.43 -3.89
CA GLU A 73 -16.83 3.77 -5.19
C GLU A 73 -15.48 3.36 -5.74
N HIS A 74 -14.41 4.14 -5.48
CA HIS A 74 -13.06 3.80 -5.90
C HIS A 74 -12.47 2.64 -5.10
N PHE A 75 -12.79 2.54 -3.80
CA PHE A 75 -12.41 1.38 -2.98
C PHE A 75 -13.22 0.14 -3.38
N ASP A 76 -14.51 0.30 -3.62
CA ASP A 76 -15.40 -0.79 -4.04
C ASP A 76 -14.99 -1.34 -5.42
N ALA A 77 -14.56 -0.47 -6.33
CA ALA A 77 -14.01 -0.86 -7.63
C ALA A 77 -12.74 -1.69 -7.47
N LEU A 78 -11.79 -1.23 -6.65
CA LEU A 78 -10.56 -1.98 -6.36
C LEU A 78 -10.86 -3.36 -5.74
N ALA A 79 -11.77 -3.42 -4.76
CA ALA A 79 -12.16 -4.67 -4.12
C ALA A 79 -12.80 -5.64 -5.14
N ARG A 80 -13.62 -5.12 -6.06
CA ARG A 80 -14.23 -5.91 -7.13
C ARG A 80 -13.19 -6.49 -8.08
N GLU A 81 -12.22 -5.69 -8.52
CA GLU A 81 -11.14 -6.16 -9.37
C GLU A 81 -10.34 -7.27 -8.67
N ALA A 82 -10.02 -7.09 -7.39
CA ALA A 82 -9.29 -8.09 -6.61
C ALA A 82 -10.09 -9.37 -6.31
N ARG A 83 -11.43 -9.34 -6.41
CA ARG A 83 -12.28 -10.55 -6.41
C ARG A 83 -12.25 -11.27 -7.76
N GLN A 84 -12.11 -10.54 -8.86
CA GLN A 84 -12.13 -11.09 -10.23
C GLN A 84 -10.77 -11.59 -10.70
N GLY A 85 -9.68 -11.06 -10.14
CA GLY A 85 -8.33 -11.44 -10.52
C GLY A 85 -7.29 -10.94 -9.53
N ASP A 86 -6.03 -11.11 -9.88
CA ASP A 86 -4.92 -10.73 -9.03
C ASP A 86 -4.53 -9.27 -9.21
N VAL A 87 -4.51 -8.55 -8.09
CA VAL A 87 -4.22 -7.12 -7.98
C VAL A 87 -3.07 -6.92 -7.01
N PHE A 88 -2.09 -6.12 -7.42
CA PHE A 88 -0.87 -5.87 -6.66
C PHE A 88 -0.66 -4.38 -6.41
N LEU A 89 -0.51 -4.00 -5.14
CA LEU A 89 -0.23 -2.64 -4.69
C LEU A 89 1.28 -2.41 -4.60
N GLY A 90 1.79 -1.47 -5.39
CA GLY A 90 3.20 -1.15 -5.51
C GLY A 90 3.63 0.02 -4.63
N CYS A 91 4.70 -0.18 -3.88
CA CYS A 91 5.52 0.87 -3.26
C CYS A 91 7.01 0.61 -3.54
N ASN A 92 7.87 1.61 -3.38
CA ASN A 92 9.32 1.37 -3.47
C ASN A 92 9.91 0.70 -2.22
N CYS A 93 9.15 0.59 -1.13
CA CYS A 93 9.60 -0.04 0.09
C CYS A 93 9.70 -1.57 -0.05
N PRO A 94 10.63 -2.23 0.67
CA PRO A 94 11.55 -1.65 1.65
C PRO A 94 12.66 -0.79 1.01
N THR A 95 13.22 0.15 1.78
CA THR A 95 14.36 1.00 1.39
C THR A 95 15.41 1.04 2.50
N ALA A 96 16.61 1.60 2.23
CA ALA A 96 17.64 1.76 3.27
C ALA A 96 17.16 2.55 4.50
N ARG A 97 16.28 3.54 4.31
CA ARG A 97 15.69 4.36 5.41
C ARG A 97 14.50 3.68 6.10
N GLN A 98 13.97 2.63 5.49
CA GLN A 98 12.74 1.96 5.91
C GLN A 98 12.83 0.48 5.50
N PRO A 99 13.64 -0.33 6.21
CA PRO A 99 13.93 -1.70 5.79
C PRO A 99 12.79 -2.68 6.12
N ASP A 100 11.93 -2.35 7.08
CA ASP A 100 10.82 -3.22 7.47
C ASP A 100 9.61 -3.04 6.55
N VAL A 101 9.32 -4.03 5.72
CA VAL A 101 8.15 -3.99 4.82
C VAL A 101 6.81 -3.82 5.54
N ARG A 102 6.68 -4.29 6.79
CA ARG A 102 5.46 -4.16 7.60
C ARG A 102 5.18 -2.71 7.98
N HIS A 103 6.19 -1.86 7.85
CA HIS A 103 6.06 -0.42 8.02
C HIS A 103 5.74 0.33 6.70
N CYS A 104 5.61 -0.33 5.53
CA CYS A 104 5.18 0.35 4.27
C CYS A 104 3.69 0.68 4.32
N HIS A 105 3.29 1.78 3.67
CA HIS A 105 1.87 2.12 3.52
C HIS A 105 1.07 1.09 2.74
N THR A 106 1.66 0.35 1.79
CA THR A 106 0.93 -0.72 1.09
C THR A 106 0.60 -1.88 2.02
N TRP A 107 1.45 -2.18 3.00
CA TRP A 107 1.12 -3.15 4.04
C TRP A 107 -0.09 -2.66 4.85
N LEU A 108 -0.04 -1.41 5.31
CA LEU A 108 -1.16 -0.80 6.02
C LEU A 108 -2.44 -0.74 5.17
N ALA A 109 -2.33 -0.51 3.86
CA ALA A 109 -3.46 -0.49 2.95
C ALA A 109 -4.12 -1.86 2.82
N LEU A 110 -3.32 -2.94 2.81
CA LEU A 110 -3.83 -4.32 2.84
C LEU A 110 -4.58 -4.59 4.15
N GLU A 111 -4.00 -4.22 5.31
CA GLU A 111 -4.69 -4.32 6.60
C GLU A 111 -6.03 -3.55 6.59
N TYR A 112 -6.03 -2.35 6.02
CA TYR A 112 -7.21 -1.51 5.92
C TYR A 112 -8.31 -2.15 5.06
N LEU A 113 -7.95 -2.69 3.89
CA LEU A 113 -8.89 -3.33 2.98
C LEU A 113 -9.40 -4.66 3.51
N ALA A 114 -8.56 -5.47 4.16
CA ALA A 114 -9.00 -6.69 4.84
C ALA A 114 -10.05 -6.40 5.91
N ARG A 115 -9.95 -5.26 6.61
CA ARG A 115 -10.94 -4.82 7.61
C ARG A 115 -12.22 -4.30 6.97
N LYS A 116 -12.15 -3.50 5.90
CA LYS A 116 -13.33 -2.91 5.25
C LYS A 116 -14.09 -3.90 4.36
N TYR A 117 -13.40 -4.91 3.84
CA TYR A 117 -13.93 -5.94 2.96
C TYR A 117 -13.53 -7.33 3.50
N PRO A 118 -14.23 -7.85 4.52
CA PRO A 118 -13.83 -9.10 5.20
C PRO A 118 -13.85 -10.35 4.31
N ASP A 119 -14.59 -10.31 3.20
CA ASP A 119 -14.66 -11.38 2.20
C ASP A 119 -13.54 -11.30 1.15
N LEU A 120 -12.76 -10.22 1.14
CA LEU A 120 -11.68 -10.03 0.18
C LEU A 120 -10.48 -10.91 0.53
N ASN A 121 -10.01 -11.71 -0.44
CA ASN A 121 -8.78 -12.47 -0.31
C ASN A 121 -7.56 -11.54 -0.36
N VAL A 122 -7.13 -11.08 0.81
CA VAL A 122 -5.95 -10.23 1.02
C VAL A 122 -4.77 -11.08 1.49
N ARG A 123 -3.63 -10.96 0.82
CA ARG A 123 -2.38 -11.66 1.16
C ARG A 123 -1.30 -10.71 1.62
N PHE A 124 -0.61 -11.08 2.69
CA PHE A 124 0.43 -10.29 3.36
C PHE A 124 1.83 -10.74 2.96
N ASP A 125 1.99 -11.08 1.68
CA ASP A 125 3.22 -11.63 1.15
C ASP A 125 4.13 -10.47 0.74
N ALA A 126 5.40 -10.52 1.14
CA ALA A 126 6.40 -9.60 0.62
C ALA A 126 6.91 -10.15 -0.73
N ARG A 127 6.16 -9.88 -1.81
CA ARG A 127 6.70 -9.89 -3.17
C ARG A 127 7.31 -8.54 -3.53
#